data_AF-A0A2R4FW30-F1
#
_entry.id   AF-A0A2R4FW30-F1
#
_cell.length_a   1.000
_cell.length_b   1.000
_cell.length_c   1.000
_cell.angle_alpha   90.00
_cell.angle_beta   90.00
_cell.angle_gamma   90.00
#
_symmetry.space_group_name_H-M   'P 1'
#
loop_
_entity.id
_entity.type
_entity.pdbx_description
1 polymer ?
#
loop_
_entity_poly.entity_id
_entity_poly.type
_entity_poly.pdbx_seq_one_letter_code
_entity_poly.pdbx_strand_id
1 'polypeptide(L)'
;MRAARGGLLVAGTTSDAGKSVLTAGICRWLHRQGVRVAPFKAQNMSNNSAVVIGPDGRGGEIGRAQAMQAAACGVSPDLRFNPVLLKPGSDRSSQVVLLGRAVDTVTAGNFRALRPRLATAAFEALAELRAEYDVVVCEGAGSPTEINLRDTDYANMGLARHARLPTIVVGDIDRGGVFASMFGTVALLDAADQELVAGFVVNKFRGDLDLLRPGLDMLNRLTGRPTYGVLPWHVDLWLDAEDSLAYGRVLGRPAPPKGGEWLDVAVVRLPRVSNATDVEALATEPGVRVRLTVEPAEVAAADLVVLPGTKSTVADLEWLRRTGLADVVHAHVAAGRPLLGICGGFQMLARSIDDEVESGRGRVAGLGLLPIEITFGAAKTVTRSAGTAFGSVPVQGYEIHHGYVSNADPAPSPLIRSSDGRPEGAALGHLFGTHWHGAFTSDGFRRRFLTEVARLAGRHGFQVAPDTSFAAARERSLDLLGDLVEEHLDTAALWRLVEQGPPAGLPFVPPGAPPVPAPAPPPPLLPPPPPPPPAHPHPPAGSCTNKQQPRKPREKKRKQQATRTTRESSKKQNNTRRDRAN
;
A
#
# COMPACT_ATOMS: atom_id res chain seq x y z
N MET A 1 -1.55 13.47 37.74
CA MET A 1 -0.98 12.13 38.06
C MET A 1 0.44 12.06 37.47
N ARG A 2 1.29 11.11 37.87
CA ARG A 2 2.46 10.76 37.04
C ARG A 2 1.93 9.99 35.84
N ALA A 3 2.22 10.41 34.62
CA ALA A 3 1.85 9.65 33.44
C ALA A 3 2.59 8.30 33.44
N ALA A 4 1.86 7.20 33.27
CA ALA A 4 2.45 5.88 33.18
C ALA A 4 3.23 5.75 31.87
N ARG A 5 4.48 5.26 31.93
CA ARG A 5 5.31 5.00 30.74
C ARG A 5 4.94 3.68 30.09
N GLY A 6 3.90 3.73 29.29
CA GLY A 6 3.17 2.57 28.79
C GLY A 6 3.42 2.22 27.33
N GLY A 7 2.72 1.20 26.85
CA GLY A 7 2.70 0.84 25.44
C GLY A 7 1.77 -0.33 25.17
N LEU A 8 1.33 -0.45 23.92
CA LEU A 8 0.40 -1.47 23.44
C LEU A 8 0.77 -1.82 22.00
N LEU A 9 0.66 -3.08 21.59
CA LEU A 9 0.81 -3.49 20.20
C LEU A 9 -0.53 -3.93 19.61
N VAL A 10 -0.91 -3.33 18.48
CA VAL A 10 -2.09 -3.71 17.69
C VAL A 10 -1.66 -4.68 16.62
N ALA A 11 -1.82 -5.97 16.90
CA ALA A 11 -1.73 -7.04 15.93
C ALA A 11 -3.11 -7.26 15.28
N GLY A 12 -3.18 -8.07 14.24
CA GLY A 12 -4.45 -8.40 13.59
C GLY A 12 -4.37 -9.67 12.76
N THR A 13 -5.50 -10.36 12.63
CA THR A 13 -5.57 -11.72 12.07
C THR A 13 -5.17 -11.80 10.59
N THR A 14 -5.26 -10.68 9.85
CA THR A 14 -4.87 -10.54 8.44
C THR A 14 -4.29 -9.14 8.16
N SER A 15 -3.73 -8.94 6.97
CA SER A 15 -3.69 -7.61 6.34
C SER A 15 -5.10 -7.03 6.24
N ASP A 16 -5.26 -5.70 6.23
CA ASP A 16 -6.56 -5.03 6.08
C ASP A 16 -7.58 -5.27 7.23
N ALA A 17 -7.21 -6.04 8.26
CA ALA A 17 -8.05 -6.35 9.43
C ALA A 17 -8.45 -5.11 10.27
N GLY A 18 -7.87 -3.94 9.96
CA GLY A 18 -8.10 -2.67 10.65
C GLY A 18 -6.99 -2.25 11.62
N LYS A 19 -5.83 -2.92 11.63
CA LYS A 19 -4.70 -2.61 12.53
C LYS A 19 -4.39 -1.11 12.58
N SER A 20 -4.08 -0.50 11.43
CA SER A 20 -3.67 0.90 11.37
C SER A 20 -4.74 1.89 11.79
N VAL A 21 -6.02 1.52 11.56
CA VAL A 21 -7.22 2.28 11.90
C VAL A 21 -7.48 2.23 13.42
N LEU A 22 -7.39 1.05 14.03
CA LEU A 22 -7.48 0.87 15.48
C LEU A 22 -6.31 1.54 16.22
N THR A 23 -5.08 1.45 15.70
CA THR A 23 -3.93 2.21 16.21
C THR A 23 -4.21 3.71 16.19
N ALA A 24 -4.72 4.25 15.07
CA ALA A 24 -5.06 5.67 14.97
C ALA A 24 -6.17 6.07 15.95
N GLY A 25 -7.21 5.24 16.15
CA GLY A 25 -8.26 5.51 17.14
C GLY A 25 -7.76 5.52 18.58
N ILE A 26 -6.94 4.54 18.96
CA ILE A 26 -6.31 4.50 20.30
C ILE A 26 -5.39 5.72 20.48
N CYS A 27 -4.62 6.11 19.45
CA CYS A 27 -3.83 7.35 19.47
C CYS A 27 -4.70 8.60 19.68
N ARG A 28 -5.82 8.76 18.96
CA ARG A 28 -6.69 9.95 19.09
C ARG A 28 -7.40 9.98 20.44
N TRP A 29 -7.89 8.85 20.93
CA TRP A 29 -8.50 8.70 22.24
C TRP A 29 -7.51 9.04 23.38
N LEU A 30 -6.25 8.58 23.30
CA LEU A 30 -5.19 8.97 24.26
C LEU A 30 -4.85 10.47 24.14
N HIS A 31 -4.71 11.00 22.91
CA HIS A 31 -4.41 12.41 22.67
C HIS A 31 -5.49 13.34 23.27
N ARG A 32 -6.78 13.02 23.09
CA ARG A 32 -7.92 13.76 23.66
C ARG A 32 -7.94 13.78 25.19
N GLN A 33 -7.31 12.80 25.86
CA GLN A 33 -7.10 12.78 27.32
C GLN A 33 -5.86 13.59 27.76
N GLY A 34 -5.15 14.27 26.84
CA GLY A 34 -3.92 15.01 27.13
C GLY A 34 -2.67 14.15 27.30
N VAL A 35 -2.72 12.88 26.91
CA VAL A 35 -1.56 11.97 26.97
C VAL A 35 -0.58 12.33 25.87
N ARG A 36 0.72 12.41 26.20
CA ARG A 36 1.78 12.57 25.19
C ARG A 36 2.01 11.21 24.52
N VAL A 37 1.22 10.90 23.51
CA VAL A 37 1.21 9.62 22.80
C VAL A 37 1.96 9.70 21.46
N ALA A 38 2.74 8.68 21.12
CA ALA A 38 3.37 8.51 19.81
C ALA A 38 2.93 7.22 19.12
N PRO A 39 2.85 7.19 17.78
CA PRO A 39 2.61 5.98 17.02
C PRO A 39 3.94 5.31 16.65
N PHE A 40 3.92 3.98 16.44
CA PHE A 40 5.11 3.27 15.98
C PHE A 40 4.80 2.06 15.11
N LYS A 41 5.51 1.89 13.99
CA LYS A 41 5.47 0.69 13.16
C LYS A 41 6.89 0.34 12.69
N ALA A 42 7.52 -0.59 13.41
CA ALA A 42 8.90 -1.04 13.18
C ALA A 42 9.23 -1.28 11.70
N GLN A 43 8.33 -1.99 10.99
CA GLN A 43 8.41 -2.19 9.55
C GLN A 43 7.04 -1.99 8.92
N ASN A 44 6.96 -1.14 7.88
CA ASN A 44 5.82 -1.08 6.96
C ASN A 44 6.25 -1.56 5.55
N MET A 45 5.30 -1.99 4.73
CA MET A 45 5.51 -2.43 3.35
C MET A 45 4.48 -1.77 2.43
N SER A 46 4.85 -0.64 1.83
CA SER A 46 3.91 0.27 1.19
C SER A 46 4.52 1.14 0.10
N ASN A 47 3.73 1.44 -0.93
CA ASN A 47 4.04 2.46 -1.92
C ASN A 47 3.40 3.83 -1.60
N ASN A 48 2.50 3.90 -0.62
CA ASN A 48 1.93 5.15 -0.13
C ASN A 48 2.82 5.75 0.97
N SER A 49 3.24 7.01 0.83
CA SER A 49 4.21 7.62 1.74
C SER A 49 4.05 9.12 1.88
N ALA A 50 4.47 9.66 3.03
CA ALA A 50 4.50 11.09 3.34
C ALA A 50 5.93 11.57 3.57
N VAL A 51 6.20 12.85 3.29
CA VAL A 51 7.51 13.46 3.56
C VAL A 51 7.60 14.02 4.97
N VAL A 52 8.58 13.52 5.70
CA VAL A 52 9.14 14.11 6.91
C VAL A 52 10.32 15.00 6.50
N ILE A 53 10.47 16.15 7.14
CA ILE A 53 11.68 16.97 7.08
C ILE A 53 12.35 16.83 8.45
N GLY A 54 13.58 16.32 8.48
CA GLY A 54 14.33 16.14 9.72
C GLY A 54 14.81 17.46 10.32
N PRO A 55 15.29 17.48 11.58
CA PRO A 55 15.92 18.65 12.20
C PRO A 55 17.18 19.13 11.46
N ASP A 56 17.80 18.26 10.66
CA ASP A 56 18.90 18.54 9.73
C ASP A 56 18.43 19.24 8.43
N GLY A 57 17.14 19.57 8.30
CA GLY A 57 16.52 20.11 7.09
C GLY A 57 16.35 19.08 5.97
N ARG A 58 16.74 17.82 6.19
CA ARG A 58 16.76 16.78 5.15
C ARG A 58 15.41 16.10 5.04
N GLY A 59 14.92 15.96 3.80
CA GLY A 59 13.75 15.12 3.53
C GLY A 59 13.99 13.63 3.74
N GLY A 60 12.94 12.95 4.20
CA GLY A 60 12.82 11.50 4.23
C GLY A 60 11.36 11.06 4.15
N GLU A 61 11.12 9.78 3.88
CA GLU A 61 9.76 9.23 3.67
C GLU A 61 9.39 8.18 4.73
N ILE A 62 8.11 8.18 5.13
CA ILE A 62 7.45 7.15 5.98
C ILE A 62 6.15 6.67 5.32
N GLY A 63 5.62 5.50 5.70
CA GLY A 63 4.31 5.03 5.25
C GLY A 63 3.17 6.01 5.56
N ARG A 64 2.14 6.12 4.69
CA ARG A 64 1.03 7.07 4.89
C ARG A 64 0.23 6.75 6.15
N ALA A 65 0.02 5.48 6.47
CA ALA A 65 -0.59 5.03 7.73
C ALA A 65 0.09 5.65 8.96
N GLN A 66 1.42 5.76 9.01
CA GLN A 66 2.12 6.33 10.17
C GLN A 66 2.08 7.86 10.20
N ALA A 67 1.95 8.52 9.03
CA ALA A 67 1.66 9.95 8.98
C ALA A 67 0.20 10.27 9.41
N MET A 68 -0.75 9.39 9.11
CA MET A 68 -2.13 9.45 9.61
C MET A 68 -2.19 9.22 11.12
N GLN A 69 -1.46 8.24 11.64
CA GLN A 69 -1.35 7.98 13.09
C GLN A 69 -0.63 9.11 13.85
N ALA A 70 0.35 9.79 13.23
CA ALA A 70 0.98 10.98 13.81
C ALA A 70 -0.02 12.13 13.97
N ALA A 71 -0.87 12.37 12.97
CA ALA A 71 -1.96 13.32 13.06
C ALA A 71 -3.00 12.92 14.13
N ALA A 72 -3.29 11.63 14.29
CA ALA A 72 -4.16 11.13 15.36
C ALA A 72 -3.59 11.44 16.76
N CYS A 73 -2.28 11.33 16.93
CA CYS A 73 -1.53 11.74 18.12
C CYS A 73 -1.39 13.26 18.31
N GLY A 74 -1.83 14.09 17.35
CA GLY A 74 -1.64 15.54 17.35
C GLY A 74 -0.18 16.00 17.20
N VAL A 75 0.69 15.17 16.59
CA VAL A 75 2.13 15.47 16.44
C VAL A 75 2.58 15.52 14.98
N SER A 76 3.66 16.25 14.72
CA SER A 76 4.33 16.23 13.42
C SER A 76 4.89 14.83 13.10
N PRO A 77 4.74 14.32 11.87
CA PRO A 77 5.36 13.07 11.43
C PRO A 77 6.88 13.04 11.66
N ASP A 78 7.37 11.99 12.31
CA ASP A 78 8.78 11.69 12.61
C ASP A 78 9.21 10.42 11.82
N LEU A 79 10.48 10.38 11.39
CA LEU A 79 11.10 9.21 10.76
C LEU A 79 11.13 7.98 11.68
N ARG A 80 11.17 8.21 13.00
CA ARG A 80 11.18 7.16 14.04
C ARG A 80 9.83 6.46 14.19
N PHE A 81 8.72 7.06 13.74
CA PHE A 81 7.40 6.38 13.75
C PHE A 81 7.35 5.22 12.75
N ASN A 82 8.18 5.24 11.69
CA ASN A 82 8.32 4.14 10.74
C ASN A 82 9.79 4.00 10.29
N PRO A 83 10.67 3.43 11.13
CA PRO A 83 12.11 3.44 10.89
C PRO A 83 12.51 2.56 9.69
N VAL A 84 11.70 1.54 9.34
CA VAL A 84 11.87 0.71 8.15
C VAL A 84 10.61 0.74 7.28
N LEU A 85 10.76 1.14 6.03
CA LEU A 85 9.72 1.10 5.00
C LEU A 85 10.23 0.31 3.80
N LEU A 86 9.52 -0.77 3.45
CA LEU A 86 9.76 -1.53 2.23
C LEU A 86 8.81 -1.03 1.14
N LYS A 87 9.33 -0.64 -0.04
CA LYS A 87 8.52 -0.10 -1.15
C LYS A 87 8.49 -1.09 -2.32
N PRO A 88 7.37 -1.82 -2.56
CA PRO A 88 7.30 -2.85 -3.61
C PRO A 88 7.53 -2.27 -5.02
N GLY A 89 8.68 -2.61 -5.61
CA GLY A 89 9.04 -2.26 -6.98
C GLY A 89 8.69 -3.35 -8.00
N SER A 90 8.75 -4.62 -7.57
CA SER A 90 8.30 -5.76 -8.37
C SER A 90 7.73 -6.86 -7.48
N ASP A 91 7.11 -7.86 -8.12
CA ASP A 91 6.52 -9.04 -7.49
C ASP A 91 7.56 -9.91 -6.72
N ARG A 92 8.86 -9.58 -6.81
CA ARG A 92 9.97 -10.27 -6.11
C ARG A 92 11.00 -9.32 -5.46
N SER A 93 10.77 -8.00 -5.47
CA SER A 93 11.73 -7.02 -4.90
C SER A 93 11.06 -5.78 -4.31
N SER A 94 11.71 -5.22 -3.29
CA SER A 94 11.29 -3.96 -2.66
C SER A 94 12.50 -3.07 -2.34
N GLN A 95 12.38 -1.76 -2.60
CA GLN A 95 13.36 -0.78 -2.12
C GLN A 95 13.28 -0.71 -0.59
N VAL A 96 14.43 -0.72 0.09
CA VAL A 96 14.51 -0.52 1.54
C VAL A 96 14.75 0.95 1.82
N VAL A 97 13.82 1.56 2.54
CA VAL A 97 13.97 2.87 3.15
C VAL A 97 14.24 2.66 4.65
N LEU A 98 15.36 3.18 5.14
CA LEU A 98 15.80 3.14 6.53
C LEU A 98 15.95 4.57 7.04
N LEU A 99 15.20 4.95 8.09
CA LEU A 99 15.15 6.31 8.64
C LEU A 99 14.99 7.39 7.54
N GLY A 100 14.03 7.13 6.65
CA GLY A 100 13.69 8.00 5.52
C GLY A 100 14.75 8.13 4.43
N ARG A 101 15.77 7.25 4.36
CA ARG A 101 16.72 7.18 3.24
C ARG A 101 16.58 5.85 2.53
N ALA A 102 16.47 5.85 1.20
CA ALA A 102 16.66 4.62 0.42
C ALA A 102 18.11 4.13 0.61
N VAL A 103 18.31 2.87 1.01
CA VAL A 103 19.62 2.31 1.36
C VAL A 103 19.98 1.00 0.66
N ASP A 104 18.99 0.24 0.18
CA ASP A 104 19.18 -1.09 -0.43
C ASP A 104 17.96 -1.48 -1.28
N THR A 105 18.05 -2.58 -2.02
CA THR A 105 16.89 -3.28 -2.62
C THR A 105 16.90 -4.74 -2.16
N VAL A 106 15.84 -5.13 -1.44
CA VAL A 106 15.68 -6.50 -0.95
C VAL A 106 14.93 -7.38 -1.94
N THR A 107 15.37 -8.62 -1.97
CA THR A 107 14.77 -9.80 -2.59
C THR A 107 14.65 -10.89 -1.52
N ALA A 108 13.96 -11.99 -1.82
CA ALA A 108 13.87 -13.12 -0.89
C ALA A 108 15.23 -13.68 -0.43
N GLY A 109 16.30 -13.52 -1.22
CA GLY A 109 17.64 -14.02 -0.90
C GLY A 109 18.44 -13.15 0.08
N ASN A 110 18.61 -11.85 -0.23
CA ASN A 110 19.45 -10.96 0.60
C ASN A 110 18.74 -10.44 1.86
N PHE A 111 17.40 -10.42 1.91
CA PHE A 111 16.65 -9.83 3.03
C PHE A 111 17.01 -10.44 4.39
N ARG A 112 17.28 -11.76 4.47
CA ARG A 112 17.67 -12.45 5.71
C ARG A 112 18.97 -11.89 6.31
N ALA A 113 19.92 -11.43 5.49
CA ALA A 113 21.17 -10.84 5.94
C ALA A 113 21.01 -9.38 6.39
N LEU A 114 20.05 -8.64 5.83
CA LEU A 114 19.80 -7.24 6.19
C LEU A 114 18.95 -7.10 7.48
N ARG A 115 18.07 -8.06 7.76
CA ARG A 115 17.13 -8.04 8.91
C ARG A 115 17.76 -7.66 10.27
N PRO A 116 18.94 -8.14 10.70
CA PRO A 116 19.52 -7.74 11.99
C PRO A 116 19.74 -6.22 12.11
N ARG A 117 20.25 -5.58 11.06
CA ARG A 117 20.46 -4.12 11.00
C ARG A 117 19.13 -3.35 11.05
N LEU A 118 18.09 -3.89 10.41
CA LEU A 118 16.75 -3.31 10.42
C LEU A 118 16.08 -3.44 11.80
N ALA A 119 16.28 -4.58 12.48
CA ALA A 119 15.80 -4.82 13.83
C ALA A 119 16.47 -3.89 14.85
N THR A 120 17.79 -3.73 14.81
CA THR A 120 18.53 -2.77 15.64
C THR A 120 17.95 -1.36 15.54
N ALA A 121 17.86 -0.82 14.32
CA ALA A 121 17.32 0.53 14.10
C ALA A 121 15.85 0.70 14.50
N ALA A 122 15.04 -0.36 14.40
CA ALA A 122 13.65 -0.34 14.87
C ALA A 122 13.54 -0.38 16.40
N PHE A 123 14.36 -1.18 17.07
CA PHE A 123 14.39 -1.25 18.53
C PHE A 123 14.95 0.03 19.17
N GLU A 124 16.00 0.63 18.57
CA GLU A 124 16.55 1.93 18.96
C GLU A 124 15.49 3.04 18.84
N ALA A 125 14.81 3.16 17.69
CA ALA A 125 13.74 4.13 17.48
C ALA A 125 12.57 3.96 18.47
N LEU A 126 12.18 2.72 18.80
CA LEU A 126 11.16 2.47 19.83
C LEU A 126 11.63 2.86 21.23
N ALA A 127 12.91 2.60 21.56
CA ALA A 127 13.48 2.95 22.86
C ALA A 127 13.54 4.48 23.07
N GLU A 128 13.94 5.24 22.04
CA GLU A 128 13.91 6.71 22.06
C GLU A 128 12.49 7.25 22.28
N LEU A 129 11.52 6.78 21.48
CA LEU A 129 10.13 7.23 21.60
C LEU A 129 9.54 6.89 22.98
N ARG A 130 9.88 5.74 23.57
CA ARG A 130 9.50 5.37 24.95
C ARG A 130 10.25 6.14 26.04
N ALA A 131 11.32 6.87 25.70
CA ALA A 131 12.01 7.79 26.61
C ALA A 131 11.39 9.20 26.57
N GLU A 132 10.92 9.64 25.40
CA GLU A 132 10.31 10.95 25.16
C GLU A 132 8.82 11.01 25.55
N TYR A 133 8.02 10.06 25.07
CA TYR A 133 6.56 10.04 25.18
C TYR A 133 6.08 9.27 26.43
N ASP A 134 4.82 9.46 26.79
CA ASP A 134 4.18 8.74 27.91
C ASP A 134 3.66 7.37 27.44
N VAL A 135 3.06 7.31 26.25
CA VAL A 135 2.58 6.05 25.65
C VAL A 135 3.07 5.94 24.22
N VAL A 136 3.56 4.75 23.82
CA VAL A 136 3.82 4.43 22.41
C VAL A 136 2.88 3.32 21.97
N VAL A 137 2.00 3.62 21.00
CA VAL A 137 1.06 2.66 20.41
C VAL A 137 1.69 2.06 19.16
N CYS A 138 2.06 0.78 19.24
CA CYS A 138 2.73 0.04 18.20
C CYS A 138 1.72 -0.65 17.26
N GLU A 139 2.01 -0.72 15.97
CA GLU A 139 1.22 -1.48 14.99
C GLU A 139 2.02 -2.66 14.42
N GLY A 140 1.52 -3.89 14.59
CA GLY A 140 2.18 -5.10 14.09
C GLY A 140 2.27 -5.18 12.56
N ALA A 141 3.37 -5.69 12.03
CA ALA A 141 3.53 -5.97 10.60
C ALA A 141 2.86 -7.32 10.21
N GLY A 142 2.02 -7.33 9.17
CA GLY A 142 1.35 -8.55 8.70
C GLY A 142 0.39 -9.17 9.72
N SER A 143 0.29 -10.50 9.74
CA SER A 143 -0.28 -11.26 10.87
C SER A 143 0.79 -11.46 11.95
N PRO A 144 0.46 -11.56 13.25
CA PRO A 144 1.41 -12.04 14.26
C PRO A 144 1.81 -13.51 14.03
N THR A 145 1.02 -14.25 13.24
CA THR A 145 1.11 -15.70 13.05
C THR A 145 1.68 -16.08 11.66
N GLU A 146 2.56 -15.24 11.11
CA GLU A 146 3.39 -15.55 9.92
C GLU A 146 4.47 -16.58 10.30
N ILE A 147 4.06 -17.82 10.61
CA ILE A 147 4.91 -18.86 11.24
C ILE A 147 6.20 -19.15 10.45
N ASN A 148 6.16 -19.01 9.12
CA ASN A 148 7.29 -19.19 8.21
C ASN A 148 8.32 -18.03 8.25
N LEU A 149 8.04 -16.94 8.96
CA LEU A 149 8.96 -15.80 9.16
C LEU A 149 9.41 -15.65 10.61
N ARG A 150 8.80 -16.37 11.55
CA ARG A 150 8.83 -16.08 12.99
C ARG A 150 10.22 -16.10 13.64
N ASP A 151 11.14 -16.95 13.18
CA ASP A 151 12.56 -16.95 13.60
C ASP A 151 13.29 -15.63 13.32
N THR A 152 12.72 -14.79 12.46
CA THR A 152 13.32 -13.55 11.96
C THR A 152 12.39 -12.35 12.09
N ASP A 153 11.30 -12.48 12.86
CA ASP A 153 10.40 -11.36 13.14
C ASP A 153 11.02 -10.39 14.16
N TYR A 154 10.88 -9.10 13.86
CA TYR A 154 11.26 -7.96 14.71
C TYR A 154 10.19 -6.87 14.69
N ALA A 155 9.06 -7.09 14.00
CA ALA A 155 8.08 -6.07 13.65
C ALA A 155 6.63 -6.48 14.01
N ASN A 156 6.40 -7.66 14.57
CA ASN A 156 5.14 -8.05 15.19
C ASN A 156 5.37 -8.66 16.59
N MET A 157 5.29 -9.98 16.78
CA MET A 157 5.53 -10.60 18.08
C MET A 157 7.00 -10.49 18.53
N GLY A 158 7.95 -10.43 17.60
CA GLY A 158 9.36 -10.13 17.92
C GLY A 158 9.54 -8.74 18.56
N LEU A 159 8.77 -7.75 18.10
CA LEU A 159 8.71 -6.42 18.72
C LEU A 159 8.04 -6.46 20.09
N ALA A 160 6.92 -7.18 20.19
CA ALA A 160 6.19 -7.36 21.45
C ALA A 160 7.08 -8.00 22.53
N ARG A 161 7.85 -9.05 22.20
CA ARG A 161 8.82 -9.68 23.12
C ARG A 161 9.92 -8.71 23.54
N HIS A 162 10.52 -7.99 22.58
CA HIS A 162 11.65 -7.10 22.84
C HIS A 162 11.29 -6.01 23.86
N ALA A 163 10.12 -5.38 23.69
CA ALA A 163 9.66 -4.28 24.56
C ALA A 163 8.61 -4.71 25.62
N ARG A 164 8.36 -6.02 25.79
CA ARG A 164 7.29 -6.62 26.62
C ARG A 164 5.92 -5.93 26.47
N LEU A 165 5.52 -5.66 25.23
CA LEU A 165 4.26 -4.97 24.93
C LEU A 165 3.06 -5.94 25.10
N PRO A 166 2.01 -5.56 25.83
CA PRO A 166 0.72 -6.22 25.69
C PRO A 166 0.24 -6.08 24.24
N THR A 167 -0.31 -7.16 23.71
CA THR A 167 -0.74 -7.25 22.31
C THR A 167 -2.24 -7.50 22.23
N ILE A 168 -2.97 -6.64 21.53
CA ILE A 168 -4.37 -6.90 21.16
C ILE A 168 -4.46 -7.33 19.69
N VAL A 169 -5.33 -8.29 19.40
CA VAL A 169 -5.52 -8.84 18.05
C VAL A 169 -6.87 -8.37 17.49
N VAL A 170 -6.82 -7.51 16.47
CA VAL A 170 -8.02 -7.08 15.74
C VAL A 170 -8.42 -8.09 14.66
N GLY A 171 -9.72 -8.34 14.49
CA GLY A 171 -10.25 -9.21 13.44
C GLY A 171 -11.44 -8.59 12.72
N ASP A 172 -11.39 -8.63 11.39
CA ASP A 172 -12.43 -8.14 10.48
C ASP A 172 -13.54 -9.20 10.34
N ILE A 173 -14.76 -8.89 10.80
CA ILE A 173 -15.91 -9.81 10.70
C ILE A 173 -16.67 -9.69 9.37
N ASP A 174 -16.50 -8.60 8.60
CA ASP A 174 -17.10 -8.41 7.27
C ASP A 174 -16.54 -9.44 6.26
N ARG A 175 -15.35 -9.99 6.55
CA ARG A 175 -14.72 -11.14 5.85
C ARG A 175 -15.24 -12.51 6.28
N GLY A 176 -15.99 -12.59 7.38
CA GLY A 176 -16.40 -13.85 8.01
C GLY A 176 -15.26 -14.59 8.74
N GLY A 177 -15.61 -15.67 9.46
CA GLY A 177 -14.65 -16.57 10.10
C GLY A 177 -13.88 -16.02 11.32
N VAL A 178 -14.16 -14.79 11.76
CA VAL A 178 -13.33 -14.03 12.73
C VAL A 178 -12.93 -14.81 13.99
N PHE A 179 -13.84 -15.59 14.59
CA PHE A 179 -13.55 -16.40 15.78
C PHE A 179 -12.50 -17.49 15.54
N ALA A 180 -12.55 -18.16 14.39
CA ALA A 180 -11.56 -19.17 14.02
C ALA A 180 -10.20 -18.53 13.72
N SER A 181 -10.20 -17.36 13.07
CA SER A 181 -8.97 -16.58 12.82
C SER A 181 -8.34 -16.08 14.12
N MET A 182 -9.12 -15.60 15.08
CA MET A 182 -8.66 -15.13 16.39
C MET A 182 -8.13 -16.28 17.25
N PHE A 183 -8.87 -17.38 17.35
CA PHE A 183 -8.42 -18.58 18.07
C PHE A 183 -7.14 -19.13 17.45
N GLY A 184 -7.12 -19.35 16.13
CA GLY A 184 -5.95 -19.85 15.39
C GLY A 184 -4.74 -18.93 15.48
N THR A 185 -4.95 -17.62 15.55
CA THR A 185 -3.89 -16.61 15.77
C THR A 185 -3.14 -16.86 17.07
N VAL A 186 -3.84 -17.17 18.17
CA VAL A 186 -3.21 -17.50 19.46
C VAL A 186 -2.67 -18.93 19.47
N ALA A 187 -3.48 -19.89 19.01
CA ALA A 187 -3.19 -21.32 19.07
C ALA A 187 -1.93 -21.77 18.31
N LEU A 188 -1.42 -20.97 17.37
CA LEU A 188 -0.22 -21.27 16.57
C LEU A 188 1.04 -20.49 17.00
N LEU A 189 0.96 -19.67 18.04
CA LEU A 189 2.09 -18.93 18.61
C LEU A 189 2.84 -19.75 19.68
N ASP A 190 4.12 -19.46 19.91
CA ASP A 190 4.86 -20.06 21.04
C ASP A 190 4.34 -19.54 22.38
N ALA A 191 4.58 -20.25 23.48
CA ALA A 191 4.01 -19.91 24.79
C ALA A 191 4.36 -18.48 25.26
N ALA A 192 5.57 -18.00 24.99
CA ALA A 192 6.04 -16.67 25.40
C ALA A 192 5.60 -15.55 24.41
N ASP A 193 5.11 -15.90 23.22
CA ASP A 193 4.30 -14.99 22.40
C ASP A 193 2.85 -14.95 22.89
N GLN A 194 2.27 -16.10 23.23
CA GLN A 194 0.91 -16.19 23.77
C GLN A 194 0.77 -15.42 25.09
N GLU A 195 1.78 -15.44 25.96
CA GLU A 195 1.86 -14.62 27.18
C GLU A 195 1.64 -13.11 26.91
N LEU A 196 2.00 -12.62 25.73
CA LEU A 196 1.88 -11.20 25.37
C LEU A 196 0.52 -10.87 24.73
N VAL A 197 -0.18 -11.85 24.15
CA VAL A 197 -1.51 -11.62 23.55
C VAL A 197 -2.55 -11.50 24.66
N ALA A 198 -2.91 -10.26 24.98
CA ALA A 198 -3.83 -9.90 26.05
C ALA A 198 -5.29 -10.20 25.69
N GLY A 199 -5.68 -10.06 24.42
CA GLY A 199 -7.07 -10.27 23.98
C GLY A 199 -7.38 -9.68 22.60
N PHE A 200 -8.66 -9.48 22.34
CA PHE A 200 -9.20 -9.34 20.98
C PHE A 200 -10.01 -8.06 20.77
N VAL A 201 -10.14 -7.61 19.51
CA VAL A 201 -11.09 -6.55 19.12
C VAL A 201 -11.92 -6.98 17.91
N VAL A 202 -13.24 -7.02 18.12
CA VAL A 202 -14.30 -6.98 17.09
C VAL A 202 -14.09 -5.82 16.11
N ASN A 203 -13.85 -6.00 14.81
CA ASN A 203 -13.88 -4.89 13.85
C ASN A 203 -14.91 -5.09 12.72
N LYS A 204 -15.46 -3.97 12.22
CA LYS A 204 -16.43 -3.89 11.10
C LYS A 204 -17.76 -4.60 11.37
N PHE A 205 -18.21 -4.65 12.62
CA PHE A 205 -19.44 -5.36 12.98
C PHE A 205 -20.71 -4.71 12.41
N ARG A 206 -21.73 -5.54 12.11
CA ARG A 206 -23.04 -5.09 11.61
C ARG A 206 -24.14 -5.89 12.29
N GLY A 207 -25.19 -5.22 12.76
CA GLY A 207 -26.35 -5.84 13.40
C GLY A 207 -26.27 -5.77 14.93
N ASP A 208 -26.93 -6.74 15.58
CA ASP A 208 -27.12 -6.77 17.02
C ASP A 208 -25.98 -7.51 17.74
N LEU A 209 -25.39 -6.84 18.75
CA LEU A 209 -24.27 -7.37 19.54
C LEU A 209 -24.65 -8.61 20.36
N ASP A 210 -25.92 -8.75 20.78
CA ASP A 210 -26.36 -9.91 21.54
C ASP A 210 -26.32 -11.21 20.71
N LEU A 211 -26.41 -11.11 19.38
CA LEU A 211 -26.20 -12.25 18.47
C LEU A 211 -24.72 -12.65 18.37
N LEU A 212 -23.79 -11.74 18.62
CA LEU A 212 -22.34 -12.00 18.59
C LEU A 212 -21.83 -12.55 19.93
N ARG A 213 -22.46 -12.14 21.04
CA ARG A 213 -22.09 -12.41 22.43
C ARG A 213 -21.71 -13.86 22.74
N PRO A 214 -22.48 -14.90 22.32
CA PRO A 214 -22.15 -16.29 22.62
C PRO A 214 -20.80 -16.76 22.02
N GLY A 215 -20.41 -16.17 20.89
CA GLY A 215 -19.11 -16.42 20.25
C GLY A 215 -17.96 -15.73 20.98
N LEU A 216 -18.17 -14.51 21.46
CA LEU A 216 -17.20 -13.78 22.31
C LEU A 216 -16.94 -14.55 23.61
N ASP A 217 -18.01 -15.01 24.26
CA ASP A 217 -17.95 -15.82 25.48
C ASP A 217 -17.25 -17.18 25.23
N MET A 218 -17.44 -17.78 24.06
CA MET A 218 -16.75 -19.02 23.67
C MET A 218 -15.26 -18.79 23.41
N LEU A 219 -14.88 -17.72 22.70
CA LEU A 219 -13.48 -17.37 22.47
C LEU A 219 -12.75 -17.10 23.80
N ASN A 220 -13.40 -16.38 24.73
CA ASN A 220 -12.87 -16.16 26.07
C ASN A 220 -12.69 -17.47 26.85
N ARG A 221 -13.69 -18.38 26.86
CA ARG A 221 -13.54 -19.71 27.50
C ARG A 221 -12.42 -20.56 26.91
N LEU A 222 -12.19 -20.49 25.60
CA LEU A 222 -11.16 -21.28 24.91
C LEU A 222 -9.74 -20.73 25.07
N THR A 223 -9.59 -19.44 25.37
CA THR A 223 -8.30 -18.76 25.35
C THR A 223 -7.94 -18.04 26.66
N GLY A 224 -8.86 -17.94 27.62
CA GLY A 224 -8.72 -17.13 28.83
C GLY A 224 -8.54 -15.63 28.58
N ARG A 225 -8.81 -15.15 27.35
CA ARG A 225 -8.52 -13.79 26.90
C ARG A 225 -9.82 -13.08 26.49
N PRO A 226 -10.12 -11.88 27.02
CA PRO A 226 -11.34 -11.16 26.70
C PRO A 226 -11.35 -10.61 25.27
N THR A 227 -12.55 -10.28 24.78
CA THR A 227 -12.69 -9.28 23.72
C THR A 227 -12.83 -7.92 24.38
N TYR A 228 -11.92 -7.00 24.09
CA TYR A 228 -11.90 -5.65 24.66
C TYR A 228 -12.93 -4.70 24.05
N GLY A 229 -13.50 -5.03 22.89
CA GLY A 229 -14.56 -4.22 22.28
C GLY A 229 -15.00 -4.73 20.92
N VAL A 230 -16.09 -4.15 20.41
CA VAL A 230 -16.65 -4.48 19.09
C VAL A 230 -16.98 -3.22 18.32
N LEU A 231 -16.05 -2.80 17.46
CA LEU A 231 -16.21 -1.65 16.58
C LEU A 231 -17.26 -1.96 15.49
N PRO A 232 -18.29 -1.11 15.32
CA PRO A 232 -19.24 -1.22 14.23
C PRO A 232 -18.59 -0.85 12.89
N TRP A 233 -19.24 -1.25 11.80
CA TRP A 233 -19.00 -0.63 10.50
C TRP A 233 -19.60 0.79 10.51
N HIS A 234 -18.75 1.81 10.58
CA HIS A 234 -19.17 3.19 10.35
C HIS A 234 -19.07 3.55 8.86
N VAL A 235 -20.15 4.07 8.27
CA VAL A 235 -20.21 4.31 6.81
C VAL A 235 -19.45 5.56 6.35
N ASP A 236 -19.33 6.55 7.23
CA ASP A 236 -18.62 7.81 6.93
C ASP A 236 -17.13 7.76 7.35
N LEU A 237 -16.65 6.63 7.86
CA LEU A 237 -15.25 6.42 8.21
C LEU A 237 -14.41 6.15 6.94
N TRP A 238 -13.76 7.20 6.45
CA TRP A 238 -12.89 7.15 5.28
C TRP A 238 -11.60 7.94 5.54
N LEU A 239 -10.47 7.23 5.51
CA LEU A 239 -9.14 7.72 5.91
C LEU A 239 -8.04 7.01 5.11
N ASP A 240 -7.17 7.78 4.45
CA ASP A 240 -5.80 7.42 4.04
C ASP A 240 -5.60 5.94 3.70
N ALA A 241 -6.41 5.43 2.76
CA ALA A 241 -6.88 4.05 2.87
C ALA A 241 -5.92 3.01 2.26
N GLU A 242 -4.70 2.93 2.81
CA GLU A 242 -3.54 2.15 2.35
C GLU A 242 -3.90 0.70 1.93
N ASP A 243 -4.70 0.01 2.77
CA ASP A 243 -5.19 -1.36 2.53
C ASP A 243 -6.59 -1.43 1.85
N SER A 244 -7.35 -0.32 1.76
CA SER A 244 -8.76 -0.31 1.29
C SER A 244 -8.97 0.26 -0.12
N LEU A 245 -7.90 0.35 -0.92
CA LEU A 245 -7.92 0.70 -2.36
C LEU A 245 -8.49 -0.45 -3.22
N ALA A 246 -9.65 -0.97 -2.81
CA ALA A 246 -10.31 -2.13 -3.37
C ALA A 246 -10.97 -1.82 -4.73
N TYR A 247 -11.01 -2.84 -5.59
CA TYR A 247 -11.44 -2.75 -6.98
C TYR A 247 -12.87 -2.21 -7.17
N GLY A 248 -13.06 -1.37 -8.19
CA GLY A 248 -14.37 -1.00 -8.73
C GLY A 248 -15.24 -0.14 -7.80
N ARG A 249 -14.66 0.49 -6.78
CA ARG A 249 -15.39 1.32 -5.81
C ARG A 249 -15.21 2.81 -6.10
N VAL A 250 -16.28 3.56 -5.82
CA VAL A 250 -16.20 5.01 -5.62
C VAL A 250 -15.43 5.26 -4.32
N LEU A 251 -14.55 6.25 -4.32
CA LEU A 251 -13.79 6.64 -3.13
C LEU A 251 -14.68 7.48 -2.21
N GLY A 252 -14.78 7.06 -0.95
CA GLY A 252 -15.69 7.68 0.03
C GLY A 252 -17.16 7.57 -0.36
N ARG A 253 -17.98 8.45 0.23
CA ARG A 253 -19.40 8.64 -0.09
C ARG A 253 -19.58 10.10 -0.53
N PRO A 254 -19.58 10.41 -1.83
CA PRO A 254 -19.57 11.78 -2.29
C PRO A 254 -20.92 12.46 -1.98
N ALA A 255 -20.85 13.66 -1.41
CA ALA A 255 -22.01 14.50 -1.16
C ALA A 255 -22.67 14.92 -2.49
N PRO A 256 -24.00 15.20 -2.51
CA PRO A 256 -24.67 15.69 -3.71
C PRO A 256 -24.07 17.01 -4.20
N PRO A 257 -24.11 17.30 -5.51
CA PRO A 257 -23.58 18.53 -6.07
C PRO A 257 -24.28 19.76 -5.48
N LYS A 258 -23.54 20.87 -5.37
CA LYS A 258 -24.11 22.19 -5.03
C LYS A 258 -24.85 22.81 -6.23
N GLY A 259 -24.41 22.46 -7.44
CA GLY A 259 -25.08 22.77 -8.71
C GLY A 259 -25.95 21.63 -9.24
N GLY A 260 -26.33 21.69 -10.51
CA GLY A 260 -27.20 20.71 -11.16
C GLY A 260 -26.49 19.47 -11.74
N GLU A 261 -25.16 19.49 -11.88
CA GLU A 261 -24.40 18.38 -12.46
C GLU A 261 -23.38 17.75 -11.51
N TRP A 262 -23.12 16.47 -11.74
CA TRP A 262 -21.97 15.73 -11.19
C TRP A 262 -20.73 15.91 -12.07
N LEU A 263 -19.57 15.63 -11.50
CA LEU A 263 -18.30 15.50 -12.21
C LEU A 263 -17.72 14.09 -11.95
N ASP A 264 -17.72 13.22 -12.96
CA ASP A 264 -17.25 11.83 -12.87
C ASP A 264 -15.74 11.74 -13.18
N VAL A 265 -14.98 11.17 -12.23
CA VAL A 265 -13.50 11.10 -12.28
C VAL A 265 -13.04 9.64 -12.25
N ALA A 266 -12.40 9.18 -13.32
CA ALA A 266 -11.82 7.83 -13.41
C ALA A 266 -10.32 7.86 -13.10
N VAL A 267 -9.92 7.24 -12.00
CA VAL A 267 -8.52 7.10 -11.57
C VAL A 267 -8.04 5.72 -11.97
N VAL A 268 -7.02 5.66 -12.82
CA VAL A 268 -6.54 4.39 -13.35
C VAL A 268 -5.71 3.66 -12.30
N ARG A 269 -6.17 2.48 -11.88
CA ARG A 269 -5.57 1.65 -10.83
C ARG A 269 -4.33 0.95 -11.36
N LEU A 270 -3.21 1.67 -11.38
CA LEU A 270 -1.90 1.13 -11.75
C LEU A 270 -1.46 -0.03 -10.81
N PRO A 271 -0.81 -1.10 -11.30
CA PRO A 271 -0.42 -2.24 -10.46
C PRO A 271 0.51 -1.92 -9.29
N ARG A 272 1.45 -0.96 -9.42
CA ARG A 272 2.32 -0.47 -8.34
C ARG A 272 2.00 0.99 -7.98
N VAL A 273 0.71 1.35 -8.01
CA VAL A 273 0.22 2.69 -7.62
C VAL A 273 0.87 3.18 -6.30
N SER A 274 1.28 4.44 -6.29
CA SER A 274 1.87 5.13 -5.14
C SER A 274 1.10 6.41 -4.86
N ASN A 275 0.97 6.74 -3.57
CA ASN A 275 0.25 7.91 -3.07
C ASN A 275 -1.18 8.05 -3.63
N ALA A 276 -1.90 6.92 -3.78
CA ALA A 276 -3.28 6.91 -4.28
C ALA A 276 -4.25 7.81 -3.48
N THR A 277 -3.87 8.19 -2.27
CA THR A 277 -4.48 9.21 -1.42
C THR A 277 -4.59 10.60 -2.05
N ASP A 278 -3.84 10.92 -3.12
CA ASP A 278 -3.92 12.23 -3.79
C ASP A 278 -5.33 12.54 -4.32
N VAL A 279 -6.05 11.51 -4.77
CA VAL A 279 -7.41 11.63 -5.31
C VAL A 279 -8.50 11.56 -4.23
N GLU A 280 -8.16 11.23 -2.98
CA GLU A 280 -9.09 11.36 -1.85
C GLU A 280 -9.48 12.82 -1.64
N ALA A 281 -8.55 13.76 -1.87
CA ALA A 281 -8.88 15.18 -1.80
C ALA A 281 -9.94 15.58 -2.82
N LEU A 282 -9.89 15.05 -4.05
CA LEU A 282 -10.92 15.28 -5.07
C LEU A 282 -12.29 14.74 -4.62
N ALA A 283 -12.33 13.56 -4.00
CA ALA A 283 -13.57 12.92 -3.53
C ALA A 283 -14.19 13.55 -2.27
N THR A 284 -13.51 14.48 -1.58
CA THR A 284 -14.17 15.31 -0.55
C THR A 284 -15.06 16.41 -1.12
N GLU A 285 -14.90 16.79 -2.40
CA GLU A 285 -15.64 17.89 -2.99
C GLU A 285 -17.07 17.47 -3.40
N PRO A 286 -18.14 18.13 -2.90
CA PRO A 286 -19.53 17.78 -3.23
C PRO A 286 -19.80 17.78 -4.74
N GLY A 287 -20.48 16.75 -5.23
CA GLY A 287 -20.75 16.56 -6.65
C GLY A 287 -19.64 15.91 -7.47
N VAL A 288 -18.44 15.68 -6.90
CA VAL A 288 -17.36 14.93 -7.56
C VAL A 288 -17.47 13.45 -7.22
N ARG A 289 -17.49 12.58 -8.24
CA ARG A 289 -17.53 11.12 -8.07
C ARG A 289 -16.24 10.49 -8.57
N VAL A 290 -15.31 10.22 -7.66
CA VAL A 290 -14.02 9.57 -7.97
C VAL A 290 -14.15 8.06 -7.90
N ARG A 291 -13.72 7.33 -8.94
CA ARG A 291 -13.69 5.86 -8.99
C ARG A 291 -12.29 5.36 -9.29
N LEU A 292 -11.82 4.37 -8.54
CA LEU A 292 -10.55 3.69 -8.79
C LEU A 292 -10.79 2.42 -9.63
N THR A 293 -10.29 2.40 -10.87
CA THR A 293 -10.74 1.42 -11.88
C THR A 293 -9.62 0.96 -12.84
N VAL A 294 -9.83 -0.17 -13.50
CA VAL A 294 -9.07 -0.60 -14.70
C VAL A 294 -10.01 -0.84 -15.90
N GLU A 295 -11.30 -0.53 -15.78
CA GLU A 295 -12.30 -0.88 -16.78
C GLU A 295 -12.32 0.15 -17.92
N PRO A 296 -12.05 -0.24 -19.18
CA PRO A 296 -12.01 0.67 -20.33
C PRO A 296 -13.25 1.57 -20.48
N ALA A 297 -14.44 1.02 -20.22
CA ALA A 297 -15.69 1.75 -20.35
C ALA A 297 -15.84 2.87 -19.31
N GLU A 298 -15.29 2.70 -18.11
CA GLU A 298 -15.36 3.70 -17.05
C GLU A 298 -14.36 4.85 -17.29
N VAL A 299 -13.17 4.53 -17.79
CA VAL A 299 -12.17 5.52 -18.22
C VAL A 299 -12.68 6.34 -19.42
N ALA A 300 -13.31 5.69 -20.40
CA ALA A 300 -13.89 6.36 -21.57
C ALA A 300 -15.14 7.22 -21.27
N ALA A 301 -15.86 6.92 -20.19
CA ALA A 301 -17.08 7.64 -19.80
C ALA A 301 -16.82 8.86 -18.90
N ALA A 302 -15.62 9.00 -18.34
CA ALA A 302 -15.32 10.05 -17.36
C ALA A 302 -15.25 11.46 -17.96
N ASP A 303 -15.44 12.45 -17.09
CA ASP A 303 -15.18 13.87 -17.37
C ASP A 303 -13.69 14.20 -17.15
N LEU A 304 -13.06 13.54 -16.18
CA LEU A 304 -11.63 13.61 -15.89
C LEU A 304 -11.04 12.19 -15.76
N VAL A 305 -9.96 11.93 -16.48
CA VAL A 305 -9.11 10.75 -16.23
C VAL A 305 -7.91 11.18 -15.40
N VAL A 306 -7.49 10.35 -14.44
CA VAL A 306 -6.30 10.55 -13.63
C VAL A 306 -5.36 9.35 -13.76
N LEU A 307 -4.10 9.60 -14.15
CA LEU A 307 -2.99 8.68 -13.98
C LEU A 307 -2.28 9.03 -12.66
N PRO A 308 -2.45 8.21 -11.60
CA PRO A 308 -1.84 8.48 -10.29
C PRO A 308 -0.33 8.20 -10.29
N GLY A 309 0.32 8.43 -9.15
CA GLY A 309 1.69 7.98 -8.93
C GLY A 309 1.83 6.45 -9.06
N THR A 310 3.03 6.00 -9.41
CA THR A 310 3.45 4.59 -9.30
C THR A 310 4.89 4.53 -8.80
N LYS A 311 5.27 3.40 -8.18
CA LYS A 311 6.68 3.07 -7.84
C LYS A 311 7.41 2.36 -8.98
N SER A 312 6.78 2.17 -10.15
CA SER A 312 7.42 1.55 -11.32
C SER A 312 6.86 2.11 -12.63
N THR A 313 7.22 3.37 -12.93
CA THR A 313 6.68 4.14 -14.07
C THR A 313 6.74 3.38 -15.40
N VAL A 314 7.90 2.80 -15.76
CA VAL A 314 8.04 2.08 -17.04
C VAL A 314 7.23 0.78 -17.08
N ALA A 315 7.20 0.00 -15.99
CA ALA A 315 6.50 -1.29 -15.95
C ALA A 315 4.97 -1.14 -15.95
N ASP A 316 4.45 -0.11 -15.28
CA ASP A 316 3.02 0.16 -15.25
C ASP A 316 2.54 0.88 -16.53
N LEU A 317 3.41 1.65 -17.22
CA LEU A 317 3.16 2.14 -18.58
C LEU A 317 3.05 0.98 -19.60
N GLU A 318 3.91 -0.03 -19.50
CA GLU A 318 3.78 -1.26 -20.29
C GLU A 318 2.51 -2.05 -19.94
N TRP A 319 2.07 -2.02 -18.69
CA TRP A 319 0.78 -2.60 -18.30
C TRP A 319 -0.41 -1.85 -18.91
N LEU A 320 -0.42 -0.51 -18.90
CA LEU A 320 -1.45 0.30 -19.57
C LEU A 320 -1.56 -0.01 -21.07
N ARG A 321 -0.41 -0.18 -21.74
CA ARG A 321 -0.37 -0.56 -23.16
C ARG A 321 -0.94 -1.97 -23.40
N ARG A 322 -0.48 -2.97 -22.64
CA ARG A 322 -0.92 -4.38 -22.83
C ARG A 322 -2.37 -4.64 -22.43
N THR A 323 -3.00 -3.76 -21.66
CA THR A 323 -4.43 -3.84 -21.29
C THR A 323 -5.33 -3.02 -22.23
N GLY A 324 -4.76 -2.29 -23.20
CA GLY A 324 -5.50 -1.36 -24.07
C GLY A 324 -5.93 -0.06 -23.37
N LEU A 325 -5.67 0.11 -22.07
CA LEU A 325 -6.01 1.33 -21.34
C LEU A 325 -5.25 2.56 -21.85
N ALA A 326 -4.05 2.39 -22.39
CA ALA A 326 -3.34 3.47 -23.08
C ALA A 326 -4.16 4.04 -24.26
N ASP A 327 -4.76 3.16 -25.08
CA ASP A 327 -5.56 3.56 -26.24
C ASP A 327 -6.86 4.27 -25.82
N VAL A 328 -7.44 3.86 -24.69
CA VAL A 328 -8.61 4.54 -24.07
C VAL A 328 -8.24 5.94 -23.58
N VAL A 329 -7.08 6.11 -22.93
CA VAL A 329 -6.57 7.42 -22.50
C VAL A 329 -6.31 8.31 -23.71
N HIS A 330 -5.73 7.77 -24.78
CA HIS A 330 -5.57 8.49 -26.06
C HIS A 330 -6.92 8.92 -26.66
N ALA A 331 -7.93 8.05 -26.67
CA ALA A 331 -9.26 8.36 -27.19
C ALA A 331 -9.99 9.44 -26.37
N HIS A 332 -9.87 9.40 -25.04
CA HIS A 332 -10.41 10.41 -24.11
C HIS A 332 -9.79 11.80 -24.36
N VAL A 333 -8.46 11.85 -24.53
CA VAL A 333 -7.74 13.07 -24.90
C VAL A 333 -8.11 13.56 -26.31
N ALA A 334 -8.22 12.65 -27.28
CA ALA A 334 -8.64 13.00 -28.64
C ALA A 334 -10.09 13.55 -28.70
N ALA A 335 -10.95 13.17 -27.74
CA ALA A 335 -12.27 13.76 -27.53
C ALA A 335 -12.24 15.12 -26.80
N GLY A 336 -11.06 15.68 -26.54
CA GLY A 336 -10.86 17.01 -25.95
C GLY A 336 -11.00 17.07 -24.42
N ARG A 337 -11.08 15.92 -23.74
CA ARG A 337 -11.44 15.86 -22.32
C ARG A 337 -10.24 15.94 -21.36
N PRO A 338 -10.43 16.51 -20.15
CA PRO A 338 -9.40 16.58 -19.10
C PRO A 338 -8.67 15.27 -18.78
N LEU A 339 -7.33 15.33 -18.78
CA LEU A 339 -6.44 14.29 -18.27
C LEU A 339 -5.46 14.89 -17.27
N LEU A 340 -5.29 14.24 -16.12
CA LEU A 340 -4.32 14.61 -15.08
C LEU A 340 -3.31 13.49 -14.87
N GLY A 341 -2.02 13.79 -14.96
CA GLY A 341 -0.94 12.93 -14.47
C GLY A 341 -0.38 13.43 -13.14
N ILE A 342 -0.09 12.52 -12.20
CA ILE A 342 0.57 12.84 -10.92
C ILE A 342 1.82 11.97 -10.77
N CYS A 343 2.99 12.59 -10.55
CA CYS A 343 4.30 11.94 -10.36
C CYS A 343 4.59 10.91 -11.47
N GLY A 344 4.64 9.60 -11.17
CA GLY A 344 4.79 8.56 -12.18
C GLY A 344 3.76 8.65 -13.31
N GLY A 345 2.50 8.97 -13.01
CA GLY A 345 1.45 9.20 -14.00
C GLY A 345 1.61 10.49 -14.82
N PHE A 346 2.31 11.51 -14.31
CA PHE A 346 2.74 12.67 -15.11
C PHE A 346 3.88 12.27 -16.05
N GLN A 347 4.86 11.53 -15.54
CA GLN A 347 6.01 11.07 -16.31
C GLN A 347 5.58 10.18 -17.49
N MET A 348 4.52 9.38 -17.33
CA MET A 348 3.90 8.60 -18.41
C MET A 348 3.41 9.45 -19.59
N LEU A 349 3.03 10.71 -19.39
CA LEU A 349 2.50 11.58 -20.45
C LEU A 349 3.59 12.05 -21.44
N ALA A 350 4.86 11.98 -21.07
CA ALA A 350 6.00 12.47 -21.84
C ALA A 350 6.20 11.80 -23.21
N ARG A 351 7.00 12.40 -24.10
CA ARG A 351 7.47 11.79 -25.35
C ARG A 351 8.36 10.58 -25.08
N SER A 352 9.31 10.73 -24.18
CA SER A 352 10.20 9.66 -23.73
C SER A 352 10.52 9.77 -22.25
N ILE A 353 10.79 8.61 -21.65
CA ILE A 353 11.25 8.45 -20.28
C ILE A 353 12.59 7.73 -20.35
N ASP A 354 13.61 8.27 -19.71
CA ASP A 354 14.95 7.72 -19.63
C ASP A 354 15.20 7.22 -18.20
N ASP A 355 15.17 5.91 -18.01
CA ASP A 355 15.15 5.28 -16.68
C ASP A 355 16.16 4.13 -16.53
N GLU A 356 17.38 4.52 -16.18
CA GLU A 356 18.45 3.61 -15.72
C GLU A 356 18.43 3.36 -14.20
N VAL A 357 17.43 3.85 -13.45
CA VAL A 357 17.47 3.92 -11.98
C VAL A 357 16.42 3.02 -11.32
N GLU A 358 15.17 3.05 -11.78
CA GLU A 358 14.08 2.26 -11.21
C GLU A 358 13.73 1.02 -12.03
N SER A 359 13.79 1.10 -13.37
CA SER A 359 13.56 -0.05 -14.26
C SER A 359 14.81 -0.61 -14.94
N GLY A 360 15.88 0.19 -15.07
CA GLY A 360 17.14 -0.23 -15.71
C GLY A 360 16.96 -0.56 -17.20
N ARG A 361 16.20 0.27 -17.92
CA ARG A 361 15.86 0.09 -19.34
C ARG A 361 16.29 1.24 -20.24
N GLY A 362 16.94 2.26 -19.68
CA GLY A 362 17.27 3.51 -20.38
C GLY A 362 16.03 4.17 -21.02
N ARG A 363 16.21 4.69 -22.23
CA ARG A 363 15.20 5.48 -22.94
C ARG A 363 14.10 4.62 -23.57
N VAL A 364 12.88 4.75 -23.03
CA VAL A 364 11.62 4.22 -23.58
C VAL A 364 10.70 5.34 -24.07
N ALA A 365 9.80 5.04 -25.00
CA ALA A 365 8.73 5.98 -25.38
C ALA A 365 7.67 6.07 -24.26
N GLY A 366 7.27 7.30 -23.91
CA GLY A 366 6.09 7.57 -23.07
C GLY A 366 4.80 7.55 -23.91
N LEU A 367 3.69 8.06 -23.38
CA LEU A 367 2.43 8.19 -24.13
C LEU A 367 2.52 9.30 -25.21
N GLY A 368 3.47 10.23 -25.13
CA GLY A 368 3.65 11.29 -26.13
C GLY A 368 2.52 12.33 -26.15
N LEU A 369 1.74 12.43 -25.07
CA LEU A 369 0.63 13.37 -24.91
C LEU A 369 1.12 14.78 -24.56
N LEU A 370 2.20 14.88 -23.78
CA LEU A 370 2.88 16.13 -23.46
C LEU A 370 4.26 16.18 -24.17
N PRO A 371 4.63 17.32 -24.78
CA PRO A 371 5.88 17.48 -25.52
C PRO A 371 7.06 17.76 -24.57
N ILE A 372 7.28 16.83 -23.65
CA ILE A 372 8.33 16.84 -22.63
C ILE A 372 9.12 15.53 -22.67
N GLU A 373 10.29 15.53 -22.04
CA GLU A 373 11.11 14.34 -21.80
C GLU A 373 11.42 14.23 -20.31
N ILE A 374 11.44 13.00 -19.81
CA ILE A 374 11.74 12.69 -18.41
C ILE A 374 13.05 11.93 -18.35
N THR A 375 13.90 12.26 -17.37
CA THR A 375 15.11 11.49 -17.04
C THR A 375 15.13 11.18 -15.55
N PHE A 376 15.46 9.95 -15.19
CA PHE A 376 15.59 9.52 -13.80
C PHE A 376 17.01 9.78 -13.28
N GLY A 377 17.13 10.63 -12.27
CA GLY A 377 18.39 10.90 -11.58
C GLY A 377 18.67 9.87 -10.48
N ALA A 378 19.95 9.55 -10.26
CA ALA A 378 20.35 8.70 -9.13
C ALA A 378 20.01 9.33 -7.76
N ALA A 379 20.03 10.67 -7.67
CA ALA A 379 19.53 11.40 -6.51
C ALA A 379 17.99 11.41 -6.49
N LYS A 380 17.41 11.00 -5.37
CA LYS A 380 15.96 11.02 -5.15
C LYS A 380 15.53 12.37 -4.58
N THR A 381 14.61 13.06 -5.25
CA THR A 381 13.91 14.21 -4.69
C THR A 381 12.98 13.74 -3.60
N VAL A 382 13.23 14.18 -2.36
CA VAL A 382 12.35 13.97 -1.20
C VAL A 382 12.23 15.31 -0.46
N THR A 383 11.11 16.02 -0.64
CA THR A 383 10.92 17.35 -0.03
C THR A 383 9.43 17.71 0.10
N ARG A 384 9.13 18.70 0.95
CA ARG A 384 7.86 19.45 0.90
C ARG A 384 8.04 20.64 -0.02
N SER A 385 6.98 21.00 -0.74
CA SER A 385 7.04 22.03 -1.80
C SER A 385 5.81 22.94 -1.70
N ALA A 386 5.99 24.22 -1.98
CA ALA A 386 4.94 25.25 -1.93
C ALA A 386 5.13 26.25 -3.06
N GLY A 387 4.03 26.89 -3.49
CA GLY A 387 4.02 27.80 -4.63
C GLY A 387 2.62 28.32 -4.98
N THR A 388 2.43 28.74 -6.23
CA THR A 388 1.13 29.14 -6.78
C THR A 388 0.81 28.43 -8.10
N ALA A 389 -0.47 28.33 -8.42
CA ALA A 389 -1.00 27.84 -9.69
C ALA A 389 -2.13 28.75 -10.18
N PHE A 390 -2.55 28.58 -11.44
CA PHE A 390 -3.65 29.35 -12.06
C PHE A 390 -3.51 30.88 -11.84
N GLY A 391 -2.28 31.39 -11.96
CA GLY A 391 -1.89 32.73 -11.52
C GLY A 391 -1.36 32.71 -10.09
N SER A 392 -2.20 33.09 -9.13
CA SER A 392 -1.82 33.36 -7.73
C SER A 392 -2.46 32.42 -6.70
N VAL A 393 -3.15 31.35 -7.11
CA VAL A 393 -3.83 30.43 -6.19
C VAL A 393 -2.77 29.62 -5.42
N PRO A 394 -2.68 29.71 -4.07
CA PRO A 394 -1.67 29.00 -3.32
C PRO A 394 -1.83 27.48 -3.41
N VAL A 395 -0.72 26.78 -3.55
CA VAL A 395 -0.65 25.32 -3.55
C VAL A 395 0.54 24.84 -2.73
N GLN A 396 0.30 23.84 -1.90
CA GLN A 396 1.30 23.10 -1.12
C GLN A 396 1.19 21.61 -1.45
N GLY A 397 2.32 20.93 -1.48
CA GLY A 397 2.44 19.52 -1.77
C GLY A 397 3.78 18.95 -1.32
N TYR A 398 4.14 17.79 -1.85
CA TYR A 398 5.40 17.13 -1.57
C TYR A 398 5.87 16.27 -2.75
N GLU A 399 7.18 16.05 -2.81
CA GLU A 399 7.85 15.35 -3.90
C GLU A 399 8.57 14.13 -3.35
N ILE A 400 8.37 12.97 -3.98
CA ILE A 400 9.07 11.70 -3.69
C ILE A 400 9.33 11.00 -5.04
N HIS A 401 10.38 11.41 -5.77
CA HIS A 401 10.63 10.93 -7.14
C HIS A 401 12.11 10.90 -7.52
N HIS A 402 12.43 10.15 -8.58
CA HIS A 402 13.72 10.16 -9.27
C HIS A 402 13.65 10.84 -10.65
N GLY A 403 12.51 10.71 -11.34
CA GLY A 403 12.26 11.30 -12.66
C GLY A 403 11.97 12.79 -12.60
N TYR A 404 12.75 13.60 -13.33
CA TYR A 404 12.54 15.03 -13.51
C TYR A 404 12.35 15.37 -15.00
N VAL A 405 11.77 16.54 -15.30
CA VAL A 405 11.65 17.05 -16.68
C VAL A 405 13.04 17.49 -17.16
N SER A 406 13.63 16.75 -18.09
CA SER A 406 14.97 17.02 -18.63
C SER A 406 14.95 17.83 -19.92
N ASN A 407 13.85 17.81 -20.67
CA ASN A 407 13.58 18.69 -21.81
C ASN A 407 12.07 18.98 -21.92
N ALA A 408 11.70 20.14 -22.45
CA ALA A 408 10.33 20.53 -22.72
C ALA A 408 10.26 21.52 -23.89
N ASP A 409 9.30 21.32 -24.80
CA ASP A 409 9.01 22.32 -25.82
C ASP A 409 8.39 23.58 -25.19
N PRO A 410 8.49 24.77 -25.82
CA PRO A 410 7.93 26.01 -25.26
C PRO A 410 6.39 26.10 -25.18
N ALA A 411 5.66 25.09 -25.67
CA ALA A 411 4.20 25.10 -25.79
C ALA A 411 3.44 24.83 -24.48
N PRO A 412 3.75 23.79 -23.68
CA PRO A 412 3.19 23.61 -22.35
C PRO A 412 3.60 24.72 -21.39
N SER A 413 2.62 25.36 -20.77
CA SER A 413 2.84 26.21 -19.59
C SER A 413 3.08 25.34 -18.35
N PRO A 414 3.85 25.79 -17.33
CA PRO A 414 3.92 25.06 -16.05
C PRO A 414 2.57 25.13 -15.33
N LEU A 415 2.15 24.02 -14.70
CA LEU A 415 0.91 23.97 -13.92
C LEU A 415 1.08 24.71 -12.58
N ILE A 416 2.26 24.61 -11.98
CA ILE A 416 2.64 25.20 -10.70
C ILE A 416 3.92 26.03 -10.89
N ARG A 417 4.03 27.15 -10.17
CA ARG A 417 5.29 27.86 -9.94
C ARG A 417 5.63 27.75 -8.46
N SER A 418 6.76 27.16 -8.13
CA SER A 418 7.23 27.04 -6.75
C SER A 418 7.60 28.41 -6.15
N SER A 419 7.70 28.50 -4.83
CA SER A 419 8.05 29.74 -4.12
C SER A 419 9.46 30.28 -4.44
N ASP A 420 10.34 29.45 -4.99
CA ASP A 420 11.65 29.85 -5.54
C ASP A 420 11.59 30.22 -7.05
N GLY A 421 10.39 30.34 -7.62
CA GLY A 421 10.12 30.79 -8.97
C GLY A 421 10.24 29.73 -10.07
N ARG A 422 10.68 28.50 -9.73
CA ARG A 422 10.89 27.43 -10.72
C ARG A 422 9.56 26.96 -11.35
N PRO A 423 9.56 26.58 -12.63
CA PRO A 423 8.42 25.94 -13.26
C PRO A 423 8.27 24.50 -12.75
N GLU A 424 7.04 24.08 -12.47
CA GLU A 424 6.71 22.70 -12.12
C GLU A 424 5.50 22.24 -12.94
N GLY A 425 5.53 20.96 -13.32
CA GLY A 425 4.42 20.33 -14.02
C GLY A 425 4.27 20.83 -15.45
N ALA A 426 3.10 20.56 -16.02
CA ALA A 426 2.72 21.02 -17.34
C ALA A 426 1.20 21.17 -17.44
N ALA A 427 0.77 22.16 -18.21
CA ALA A 427 -0.60 22.42 -18.61
C ALA A 427 -0.62 22.79 -20.10
N LEU A 428 -1.35 21.99 -20.89
CA LEU A 428 -1.47 22.13 -22.35
C LEU A 428 -2.90 21.79 -22.78
N GLY A 429 -3.73 22.81 -22.99
CA GLY A 429 -5.14 22.64 -23.34
C GLY A 429 -5.94 22.00 -22.19
N HIS A 430 -6.27 20.71 -22.34
CA HIS A 430 -6.95 19.88 -21.33
C HIS A 430 -6.02 18.84 -20.66
N LEU A 431 -4.72 18.85 -21.00
CA LEU A 431 -3.71 17.99 -20.39
C LEU A 431 -3.06 18.70 -19.21
N PHE A 432 -3.00 18.04 -18.07
CA PHE A 432 -2.40 18.53 -16.83
C PHE A 432 -1.43 17.50 -16.24
N GLY A 433 -0.35 17.97 -15.64
CA GLY A 433 0.68 17.12 -15.04
C GLY A 433 1.45 17.84 -13.94
N THR A 434 1.84 17.12 -12.88
CA THR A 434 2.67 17.63 -11.77
C THR A 434 3.42 16.48 -11.09
N HIS A 435 4.60 16.74 -10.55
CA HIS A 435 5.30 15.81 -9.64
C HIS A 435 4.83 15.92 -8.18
N TRP A 436 4.02 16.94 -7.84
CA TRP A 436 3.61 17.21 -6.46
C TRP A 436 2.44 16.32 -6.04
N HIS A 437 2.76 15.34 -5.20
CA HIS A 437 1.77 14.68 -4.36
C HIS A 437 1.18 15.67 -3.34
N GLY A 438 -0.04 15.41 -2.89
CA GLY A 438 -0.74 16.25 -1.92
C GLY A 438 -1.22 17.61 -2.43
N ALA A 439 -0.94 18.01 -3.68
CA ALA A 439 -1.32 19.32 -4.22
C ALA A 439 -2.82 19.63 -4.02
N PHE A 440 -3.69 18.65 -4.28
CA PHE A 440 -5.15 18.76 -4.15
C PHE A 440 -5.67 18.85 -2.70
N THR A 441 -4.81 18.63 -1.69
CA THR A 441 -5.14 18.93 -0.29
C THR A 441 -5.25 20.45 -0.04
N SER A 442 -4.63 21.27 -0.90
CA SER A 442 -4.80 22.72 -0.90
C SER A 442 -6.17 23.08 -1.47
N ASP A 443 -7.12 23.40 -0.58
CA ASP A 443 -8.55 23.58 -0.95
C ASP A 443 -8.78 24.58 -2.09
N GLY A 444 -8.09 25.73 -2.07
CA GLY A 444 -8.19 26.74 -3.14
C GLY A 444 -7.73 26.23 -4.51
N PHE A 445 -6.60 25.52 -4.55
CA PHE A 445 -6.07 24.91 -5.78
C PHE A 445 -7.02 23.82 -6.30
N ARG A 446 -7.47 22.91 -5.43
CA ARG A 446 -8.42 21.85 -5.80
C ARG A 446 -9.68 22.41 -6.43
N ARG A 447 -10.32 23.39 -5.79
CA ARG A 447 -11.55 23.98 -6.31
C ARG A 447 -11.32 24.69 -7.64
N ARG A 448 -10.23 25.45 -7.80
CA ARG A 448 -9.90 26.11 -9.07
C ARG A 448 -9.63 25.11 -10.20
N PHE A 449 -8.94 24.02 -9.90
CA PHE A 449 -8.69 22.91 -10.83
C PHE A 449 -9.99 22.22 -11.23
N LEU A 450 -10.84 21.82 -10.28
CA LEU A 450 -12.13 21.17 -10.56
C LEU A 450 -13.07 22.06 -11.38
N THR A 451 -13.04 23.37 -11.15
CA THR A 451 -13.78 24.35 -11.96
C THR A 451 -13.25 24.39 -13.41
N GLU A 452 -11.94 24.28 -13.61
CA GLU A 452 -11.33 24.23 -14.95
C GLU A 452 -11.66 22.92 -15.68
N VAL A 453 -11.58 21.80 -14.97
CA VAL A 453 -11.95 20.47 -15.45
C VAL A 453 -13.42 20.44 -15.87
N ALA A 454 -14.33 20.95 -15.03
CA ALA A 454 -15.75 21.03 -15.36
C ALA A 454 -16.01 21.92 -16.59
N ARG A 455 -15.33 23.07 -16.71
CA ARG A 455 -15.41 23.95 -17.89
C ARG A 455 -14.95 23.24 -19.16
N LEU A 456 -13.88 22.45 -19.09
CA LEU A 456 -13.32 21.69 -20.23
C LEU A 456 -14.16 20.46 -20.60
N ALA A 457 -14.79 19.80 -19.62
CA ALA A 457 -15.68 18.66 -19.84
C ALA A 457 -17.12 19.05 -20.25
N GLY A 458 -17.43 20.36 -20.31
CA GLY A 458 -18.78 20.87 -20.63
C GLY A 458 -19.78 20.81 -19.47
N ARG A 459 -19.31 20.53 -18.25
CA ARG A 459 -20.12 20.43 -17.01
C ARG A 459 -20.45 21.79 -16.42
N HIS A 460 -21.13 22.62 -17.21
CA HIS A 460 -21.45 24.01 -16.84
C HIS A 460 -22.44 24.11 -15.65
N GLY A 461 -23.13 23.03 -15.31
CA GLY A 461 -23.96 22.92 -14.11
C GLY A 461 -23.22 22.45 -12.84
N PHE A 462 -21.94 22.08 -12.92
CA PHE A 462 -21.14 21.71 -11.74
C PHE A 462 -20.69 22.96 -10.97
N GLN A 463 -20.74 22.91 -9.64
CA GLN A 463 -20.33 24.00 -8.76
C GLN A 463 -19.57 23.46 -7.55
N VAL A 464 -18.35 23.97 -7.34
CA VAL A 464 -17.51 23.69 -6.16
C VAL A 464 -18.09 24.32 -4.90
N ALA A 465 -17.80 23.73 -3.73
CA ALA A 465 -18.32 24.20 -2.46
C ALA A 465 -17.33 25.19 -1.81
N PRO A 466 -17.76 26.40 -1.38
CA PRO A 466 -16.85 27.43 -0.87
C PRO A 466 -16.24 27.09 0.52
N ASP A 467 -16.83 26.12 1.20
CA ASP A 467 -16.61 25.72 2.60
C ASP A 467 -15.91 24.36 2.77
N THR A 468 -15.85 23.53 1.72
CA THR A 468 -15.31 22.16 1.83
C THR A 468 -13.80 22.16 2.04
N SER A 469 -13.35 21.76 3.23
CA SER A 469 -11.92 21.61 3.56
C SER A 469 -11.51 20.16 3.76
N PHE A 470 -10.47 19.73 3.03
CA PHE A 470 -9.91 18.39 3.13
C PHE A 470 -9.24 18.13 4.48
N ALA A 471 -8.55 19.13 5.04
CA ALA A 471 -7.93 19.03 6.35
C ALA A 471 -8.99 18.78 7.44
N ALA A 472 -10.07 19.57 7.46
CA ALA A 472 -11.18 19.39 8.40
C ALA A 472 -11.94 18.07 8.18
N ALA A 473 -11.97 17.52 6.96
CA ALA A 473 -12.54 16.20 6.69
C ALA A 473 -11.70 15.08 7.31
N ARG A 474 -10.37 15.10 7.14
CA ARG A 474 -9.48 14.13 7.81
C ARG A 474 -9.52 14.26 9.32
N GLU A 475 -9.57 15.48 9.87
CA GLU A 475 -9.64 15.71 11.31
C GLU A 475 -10.91 15.11 11.93
N ARG A 476 -12.09 15.34 11.33
CA ARG A 476 -13.35 14.70 11.77
C ARG A 476 -13.29 13.17 11.69
N SER A 477 -12.66 12.62 10.66
CA SER A 477 -12.49 11.17 10.53
C SER A 477 -11.52 10.60 11.58
N LEU A 478 -10.53 11.37 12.03
CA LEU A 478 -9.67 11.00 13.16
C LEU A 478 -10.43 11.07 14.49
N ASP A 479 -11.20 12.14 14.73
CA ASP A 479 -12.05 12.24 15.93
C ASP A 479 -13.04 11.09 16.03
N LEU A 480 -13.71 10.75 14.93
CA LEU A 480 -14.58 9.56 14.84
C LEU A 480 -13.86 8.26 15.23
N LEU A 481 -12.56 8.11 14.96
CA LEU A 481 -11.80 6.96 15.44
C LEU A 481 -11.51 7.01 16.94
N GLY A 482 -11.36 8.20 17.52
CA GLY A 482 -11.31 8.39 18.96
C GLY A 482 -12.65 8.05 19.61
N ASP A 483 -13.75 8.58 19.08
CA ASP A 483 -15.13 8.33 19.53
C ASP A 483 -15.46 6.83 19.48
N LEU A 484 -15.20 6.15 18.36
CA LEU A 484 -15.45 4.71 18.21
C LEU A 484 -14.61 3.85 19.18
N VAL A 485 -13.43 4.30 19.61
CA VAL A 485 -12.65 3.63 20.66
C VAL A 485 -13.19 3.95 22.06
N GLU A 486 -13.65 5.17 22.28
CA GLU A 486 -14.23 5.64 23.55
C GLU A 486 -15.60 5.00 23.84
N GLU A 487 -16.42 4.77 22.81
CA GLU A 487 -17.79 4.21 22.91
C GLU A 487 -17.87 2.68 22.88
N HIS A 488 -16.92 1.99 22.21
CA HIS A 488 -17.07 0.55 21.91
C HIS A 488 -15.97 -0.38 22.46
N LEU A 489 -14.93 0.15 23.12
CA LEU A 489 -13.92 -0.64 23.82
C LEU A 489 -13.96 -0.38 25.34
N ASP A 490 -13.58 -1.38 26.14
CA ASP A 490 -13.26 -1.23 27.57
C ASP A 490 -11.97 -0.40 27.68
N THR A 491 -12.12 0.92 27.59
CA THR A 491 -11.07 1.92 27.73
C THR A 491 -10.35 1.84 29.07
N ALA A 492 -11.03 1.37 30.12
CA ALA A 492 -10.41 1.10 31.42
C ALA A 492 -9.50 -0.14 31.36
N ALA A 493 -9.83 -1.18 30.59
CA ALA A 493 -8.92 -2.29 30.30
C ALA A 493 -7.75 -1.88 29.41
N LEU A 494 -7.98 -1.05 28.39
CA LEU A 494 -6.89 -0.50 27.57
C LEU A 494 -5.89 0.27 28.43
N TRP A 495 -6.38 1.11 29.36
CA TRP A 495 -5.52 1.77 30.35
C TRP A 495 -4.76 0.77 31.22
N ARG A 496 -5.44 -0.24 31.79
CA ARG A 496 -4.77 -1.30 32.58
C ARG A 496 -3.64 -1.99 31.80
N LEU A 497 -3.85 -2.30 30.51
CA LEU A 497 -2.78 -2.86 29.66
C LEU A 497 -1.62 -1.87 29.47
N VAL A 498 -1.92 -0.62 29.14
CA VAL A 498 -0.90 0.42 28.93
C VAL A 498 -0.06 0.66 30.19
N GLU A 499 -0.67 0.64 31.38
CA GLU A 499 0.02 0.87 32.66
C GLU A 499 0.75 -0.37 33.20
N GLN A 500 0.16 -1.57 33.07
CA GLN A 500 0.58 -2.78 33.80
C GLN A 500 1.23 -3.84 32.89
N GLY A 501 1.10 -3.70 31.57
CA GLY A 501 1.64 -4.64 30.59
C GLY A 501 0.72 -5.82 30.28
N PRO A 502 1.28 -6.96 29.79
CA PRO A 502 0.50 -8.14 29.45
C PRO A 502 -0.11 -8.83 30.69
N PRO A 503 -1.36 -9.36 30.62
CA PRO A 503 -1.98 -10.06 31.75
C PRO A 503 -1.22 -11.34 32.13
N ALA A 504 -0.94 -11.51 33.41
CA ALA A 504 -0.31 -12.72 33.94
C ALA A 504 -1.32 -13.90 34.04
N GLY A 505 -0.82 -15.13 33.90
CA GLY A 505 -1.61 -16.35 34.15
C GLY A 505 -2.58 -16.75 33.03
N LEU A 506 -2.50 -16.12 31.84
CA LEU A 506 -3.26 -16.54 30.66
C LEU A 506 -2.91 -17.99 30.27
N PRO A 507 -3.90 -18.84 29.92
CA PRO A 507 -3.65 -20.22 29.57
C PRO A 507 -2.93 -20.33 28.22
N PHE A 508 -2.07 -21.35 28.10
CA PHE A 508 -1.50 -21.77 26.83
C PHE A 508 -2.57 -22.48 25.99
N VAL A 509 -2.69 -22.09 24.73
CA VAL A 509 -3.62 -22.64 23.74
C VAL A 509 -2.82 -23.54 22.77
N PRO A 510 -3.10 -24.86 22.73
CA PRO A 510 -2.42 -25.77 21.80
C PRO A 510 -2.90 -25.59 20.36
N PRO A 511 -2.10 -25.99 19.34
CA PRO A 511 -0.84 -26.76 19.44
C PRO A 511 0.39 -25.95 19.87
N GLY A 512 0.36 -24.63 19.75
CA GLY A 512 1.51 -23.75 19.78
C GLY A 512 2.33 -23.78 18.48
N ALA A 513 3.38 -22.97 18.43
CA ALA A 513 4.39 -23.06 17.38
C ALA A 513 5.12 -24.44 17.44
N PRO A 514 5.45 -25.07 16.30
CA PRO A 514 6.19 -26.32 16.30
C PRO A 514 7.59 -26.12 16.92
N PRO A 515 8.13 -27.13 17.64
CA PRO A 515 9.47 -27.01 18.22
C PRO A 515 10.51 -26.80 17.12
N VAL A 516 11.41 -25.83 17.33
CA VAL A 516 12.48 -25.49 16.39
C VAL A 516 13.29 -26.76 16.08
N PRO A 517 13.41 -27.17 14.81
CA PRO A 517 14.22 -28.34 14.45
C PRO A 517 15.65 -28.16 14.94
N ALA A 518 16.19 -29.18 15.61
CA ALA A 518 17.59 -29.18 16.03
C ALA A 518 18.50 -28.89 14.81
N PRO A 519 19.56 -28.07 14.96
CA PRO A 519 20.43 -27.74 13.85
C PRO A 519 20.97 -29.02 13.22
N ALA A 520 20.79 -29.15 11.90
CA ALA A 520 21.23 -30.34 11.18
C ALA A 520 22.72 -30.59 11.46
N PRO A 521 23.14 -31.84 11.72
CA PRO A 521 24.55 -32.13 11.96
C PRO A 521 25.38 -31.67 10.76
N PRO A 522 26.63 -31.20 10.98
CA PRO A 522 27.49 -30.77 9.89
C PRO A 522 27.62 -31.91 8.87
N PRO A 523 27.63 -31.59 7.56
CA PRO A 523 27.75 -32.62 6.53
C PRO A 523 29.02 -33.45 6.78
N PRO A 524 28.97 -34.78 6.62
CA PRO A 524 30.12 -35.62 6.87
C PRO A 524 31.29 -35.16 6.00
N LEU A 525 32.47 -35.06 6.61
CA LEU A 525 33.69 -34.67 5.90
C LEU A 525 33.87 -35.57 4.68
N LEU A 526 33.94 -34.94 3.50
CA LEU A 526 34.16 -35.67 2.25
C LEU A 526 35.48 -36.44 2.37
N PRO A 527 35.53 -37.72 1.96
CA PRO A 527 36.78 -38.46 1.94
C PRO A 527 37.78 -37.75 1.03
N PRO A 528 39.09 -37.79 1.35
CA PRO A 528 40.11 -37.16 0.52
C PRO A 528 40.06 -37.72 -0.91
N PRO A 529 40.29 -36.89 -1.94
CA PRO A 529 40.21 -37.33 -3.32
C PRO A 529 41.21 -38.46 -3.59
N PRO A 530 40.86 -39.45 -4.44
CA PRO A 530 41.77 -40.54 -4.77
C PRO A 530 43.01 -39.99 -5.49
N PRO A 531 44.19 -40.62 -5.33
CA PRO A 531 45.40 -40.22 -6.02
C PRO A 531 45.22 -40.33 -7.55
N PRO A 532 45.86 -39.44 -8.34
CA PRO A 532 45.71 -39.45 -9.79
C PRO A 532 46.27 -40.75 -10.40
N PRO A 533 45.63 -41.27 -11.47
CA PRO A 533 46.10 -42.49 -12.14
C PRO A 533 47.45 -42.28 -12.85
N PRO A 534 48.29 -43.31 -12.97
CA PRO A 534 49.58 -43.22 -13.65
C PRO A 534 49.40 -42.95 -15.15
N ALA A 535 50.28 -42.11 -15.72
CA ALA A 535 50.29 -41.81 -17.14
C ALA A 535 50.82 -42.99 -17.97
N HIS A 536 50.06 -43.45 -18.96
CA HIS A 536 50.50 -44.44 -19.94
C HIS A 536 50.95 -43.78 -21.26
N PRO A 537 51.91 -44.38 -21.99
CA PRO A 537 52.69 -43.67 -23.01
C PRO A 537 52.05 -43.65 -24.42
N HIS A 538 52.44 -42.66 -25.22
CA HIS A 538 52.06 -42.52 -26.64
C HIS A 538 52.73 -43.56 -27.56
N PRO A 539 51.98 -44.21 -28.47
CA PRO A 539 52.52 -44.85 -29.67
C PRO A 539 52.51 -43.89 -30.90
N PRO A 540 53.28 -44.18 -31.97
CA PRO A 540 53.64 -43.19 -33.01
C PRO A 540 52.75 -43.19 -34.28
N ALA A 541 53.07 -42.29 -35.21
CA ALA A 541 52.29 -42.00 -36.43
C ALA A 541 52.60 -42.91 -37.65
N GLY A 542 51.61 -43.03 -38.56
CA GLY A 542 51.73 -43.69 -39.87
C GLY A 542 50.57 -43.32 -40.81
N SER A 543 50.80 -43.39 -42.13
CA SER A 543 49.85 -43.04 -43.21
C SER A 543 49.15 -44.29 -43.80
N CYS A 544 48.20 -44.29 -44.77
CA CYS A 544 47.82 -43.27 -45.76
C CYS A 544 46.41 -43.50 -46.39
N THR A 545 45.95 -42.54 -47.23
CA THR A 545 44.96 -42.65 -48.34
C THR A 545 43.47 -43.05 -48.13
N ASN A 546 42.62 -42.00 -48.07
CA ASN A 546 41.57 -41.65 -49.07
C ASN A 546 40.42 -42.62 -49.47
N LYS A 547 39.17 -42.24 -49.13
CA LYS A 547 38.01 -42.22 -50.06
C LYS A 547 36.89 -41.27 -49.58
N GLN A 548 36.09 -40.72 -50.50
CA GLN A 548 35.09 -39.67 -50.26
C GLN A 548 33.65 -40.20 -50.13
N GLN A 549 32.79 -39.56 -49.31
CA GLN A 549 31.45 -39.06 -49.68
C GLN A 549 30.77 -38.28 -48.53
N PRO A 550 29.99 -37.20 -48.81
CA PRO A 550 29.33 -36.39 -47.78
C PRO A 550 27.87 -36.79 -47.51
N ARG A 551 27.31 -36.41 -46.34
CA ARG A 551 25.85 -36.44 -46.06
C ARG A 551 25.34 -35.13 -45.46
N LYS A 552 24.14 -34.73 -45.88
CA LYS A 552 23.44 -33.47 -45.53
C LYS A 552 22.73 -33.55 -44.17
N PRO A 553 22.46 -32.41 -43.50
CA PRO A 553 21.70 -32.37 -42.24
C PRO A 553 20.21 -32.74 -42.43
N ARG A 554 19.52 -33.05 -41.33
CA ARG A 554 18.06 -33.31 -41.29
C ARG A 554 17.32 -32.28 -40.45
N GLU A 555 16.26 -31.72 -41.02
CA GLU A 555 15.27 -30.89 -40.33
C GLU A 555 14.47 -31.69 -39.27
N LYS A 556 13.96 -30.99 -38.24
CA LYS A 556 12.87 -31.49 -37.39
C LYS A 556 11.52 -31.03 -37.95
N LYS A 557 10.76 -31.92 -38.60
CA LYS A 557 9.35 -31.64 -38.97
C LYS A 557 8.38 -32.09 -37.87
N ARG A 558 7.38 -31.25 -37.58
CA ARG A 558 6.22 -31.58 -36.74
C ARG A 558 5.43 -32.76 -37.33
N LYS A 559 4.75 -33.52 -36.48
CA LYS A 559 3.55 -34.29 -36.86
C LYS A 559 2.41 -34.01 -35.89
N GLN A 560 1.27 -33.61 -36.43
CA GLN A 560 -0.04 -33.89 -35.86
C GLN A 560 -0.60 -35.10 -36.62
N GLN A 561 -1.35 -35.97 -35.94
CA GLN A 561 -2.55 -36.57 -36.51
C GLN A 561 -3.41 -37.21 -35.41
N ALA A 562 -4.72 -37.16 -35.59
CA ALA A 562 -5.70 -37.82 -34.73
C ALA A 562 -6.30 -39.03 -35.45
N THR A 563 -6.89 -39.95 -34.68
CA THR A 563 -7.71 -41.06 -35.19
C THR A 563 -9.17 -40.89 -34.73
N ARG A 564 -10.12 -41.28 -35.58
CA ARG A 564 -11.57 -41.06 -35.37
C ARG A 564 -12.40 -42.08 -36.18
N THR A 565 -13.21 -42.87 -35.50
CA THR A 565 -14.27 -43.75 -36.05
C THR A 565 -15.17 -44.27 -34.90
N THR A 566 -16.45 -44.62 -35.04
CA THR A 566 -17.63 -43.93 -35.64
C THR A 566 -18.95 -44.69 -35.31
N ARG A 567 -20.11 -44.01 -35.43
CA ARG A 567 -21.54 -44.42 -35.27
C ARG A 567 -22.18 -43.87 -33.98
N GLU A 568 -23.28 -43.11 -33.94
CA GLU A 568 -24.55 -42.99 -34.72
C GLU A 568 -25.55 -44.15 -34.50
N SER A 569 -26.87 -43.95 -34.30
CA SER A 569 -27.74 -42.76 -34.04
C SER A 569 -28.98 -43.25 -33.23
N SER A 570 -30.09 -42.55 -32.91
CA SER A 570 -30.76 -41.26 -33.24
C SER A 570 -31.61 -40.82 -32.00
N LYS A 571 -32.11 -39.59 -31.76
CA LYS A 571 -32.60 -38.42 -32.53
C LYS A 571 -34.14 -38.36 -32.72
N LYS A 572 -34.83 -37.55 -31.88
CA LYS A 572 -36.13 -36.80 -31.98
C LYS A 572 -36.86 -36.82 -30.61
N GLN A 573 -37.56 -35.82 -30.05
CA GLN A 573 -38.21 -34.52 -30.40
C GLN A 573 -39.75 -34.53 -30.36
N ASN A 574 -40.31 -33.63 -29.53
CA ASN A 574 -41.72 -33.18 -29.44
C ASN A 574 -42.72 -34.27 -28.95
N ASN A 575 -43.90 -33.97 -28.36
CA ASN A 575 -44.73 -32.75 -28.26
C ASN A 575 -45.63 -32.87 -26.97
N THR A 576 -46.44 -31.94 -26.43
CA THR A 576 -46.98 -30.62 -26.85
C THR A 576 -47.42 -29.76 -25.63
N ARG A 577 -47.75 -28.47 -25.88
CA ARG A 577 -48.86 -27.59 -25.35
C ARG A 577 -49.96 -28.24 -24.45
N ARG A 578 -50.75 -27.53 -23.61
CA ARG A 578 -51.26 -26.11 -23.54
C ARG A 578 -51.94 -25.84 -22.14
N ASP A 579 -52.54 -24.71 -21.70
CA ASP A 579 -52.74 -23.28 -22.09
C ASP A 579 -53.15 -22.44 -20.82
N ARG A 580 -53.11 -21.10 -20.89
CA ARG A 580 -53.97 -20.08 -20.20
C ARG A 580 -54.07 -19.90 -18.65
N ALA A 581 -53.64 -18.71 -18.25
CA ALA A 581 -54.40 -17.63 -17.55
C ALA A 581 -54.99 -17.84 -16.14
N ASN A 582 -54.48 -17.04 -15.19
CA ASN A 582 -55.11 -15.74 -14.88
C ASN A 582 -54.02 -14.67 -14.69
#